data_AF-A0A8S3I7K1-F1
#
_entry.id   AF-A0A8S3I7K1-F1
#
_cell.length_a   1.000
_cell.length_b   1.000
_cell.length_c   1.000
_cell.angle_alpha   90.00
_cell.angle_beta   90.00
_cell.angle_gamma   90.00
#
_symmetry.space_group_name_H-M   'P 1'
#
loop_
_entity.id
_entity.type
_entity.pdbx_description
1 polymer ?
#
loop_
_entity_poly.entity_id
_entity_poly.type
_entity_poly.pdbx_seq_one_letter_code
_entity_poly.pdbx_strand_id
1 'polypeptide(L)'
;DNSIVHIVYRHSGIVSEKQVKVHPTVLHFFSHIPEATLDFSCTELPCLVPPLPWLSSTMGGYLLTQTEFVRSPIGATQQDARIRTLPTEKIGGLFDSINVLNSCSWKINGQVLDLLMDIFRRGGDRRLSVPVSLENANLTEPLPIEKGLSTDELKRREIAIAQMRKIKAEIFSLWCYELYRLSIANHVN
;
A
#
# COMPACT_ATOMS: atom_id res chain seq x y z
N ASP A 1 7.60 -10.21 29.66
CA ASP A 1 6.77 -9.07 29.25
C ASP A 1 5.75 -9.59 28.23
N ASN A 2 4.48 -9.72 28.61
CA ASN A 2 3.44 -10.44 27.84
C ASN A 2 2.70 -9.54 26.83
N SER A 3 3.33 -8.44 26.39
CA SER A 3 2.69 -7.52 25.48
C SER A 3 2.66 -8.05 24.04
N ILE A 4 1.49 -8.06 23.43
CA ILE A 4 1.26 -8.45 22.03
C ILE A 4 2.00 -7.50 21.07
N VAL A 5 2.17 -6.24 21.49
CA VAL A 5 2.85 -5.18 20.74
C VAL A 5 3.95 -4.57 21.60
N HIS A 6 5.14 -4.38 21.03
CA HIS A 6 6.28 -3.81 21.74
C HIS A 6 6.96 -2.73 20.89
N ILE A 7 7.62 -1.79 21.57
CA ILE A 7 8.38 -0.72 20.94
C ILE A 7 9.81 -1.19 20.73
N VAL A 8 10.32 -1.03 19.53
CA VAL A 8 11.70 -1.33 19.14
C VAL A 8 12.35 -0.07 18.60
N TYR A 9 13.58 0.21 19.02
CA TYR A 9 14.37 1.29 18.43
C TYR A 9 15.30 0.71 17.37
N ARG A 10 15.16 1.19 16.14
CA ARG A 10 16.05 0.82 15.03
C ARG A 10 17.03 1.95 14.78
N HIS A 11 18.31 1.65 14.90
CA HIS A 11 19.37 2.59 14.59
C HIS A 11 19.69 2.53 13.09
N SER A 12 19.66 3.68 12.42
CA SER A 12 20.07 3.85 11.03
C SER A 12 21.09 4.99 10.95
N GLY A 13 22.37 4.63 11.04
CA GLY A 13 23.45 5.60 11.21
C GLY A 13 23.32 6.32 12.56
N ILE A 14 23.18 7.65 12.52
CA ILE A 14 23.09 8.51 13.71
C ILE A 14 21.63 8.64 14.21
N VAL A 15 20.66 8.33 13.35
CA VAL A 15 19.23 8.47 13.69
C VAL A 15 18.71 7.18 14.32
N SER A 16 17.97 7.34 15.41
CA SER A 16 17.24 6.25 16.07
C SER A 16 15.76 6.40 15.77
N GLU A 17 15.18 5.45 15.06
CA GLU A 17 13.77 5.44 14.73
C GLU A 17 13.00 4.54 15.70
N LYS A 18 11.94 5.07 16.29
CA LYS A 18 11.01 4.31 17.13
C LYS A 18 10.03 3.55 16.25
N GLN A 19 10.01 2.23 16.34
CA GLN A 19 9.12 1.34 15.60
C GLN A 19 8.21 0.58 16.57
N VAL A 20 6.98 0.32 16.16
CA VAL A 20 6.03 -0.51 16.90
C VAL A 20 5.95 -1.86 16.18
N LYS A 21 6.17 -2.97 16.91
CA LYS A 21 6.20 -4.32 16.33
C LYS A 21 5.29 -5.27 17.09
N VAL A 22 4.65 -6.17 16.35
CA VAL A 22 3.85 -7.27 16.89
C VAL A 22 4.80 -8.40 17.33
N HIS A 23 4.45 -9.08 18.41
CA HIS A 23 5.21 -10.23 18.90
C HIS A 23 5.23 -11.37 17.84
N PRO A 24 6.38 -12.04 17.58
CA PRO A 24 6.48 -13.06 16.53
C PRO A 24 5.49 -14.22 16.65
N THR A 25 5.17 -14.66 17.88
CA THR A 25 4.14 -15.70 18.11
C THR A 25 2.78 -15.29 17.59
N VAL A 26 2.42 -14.01 17.71
CA VAL A 26 1.14 -13.50 17.24
C VAL A 26 1.13 -13.45 15.71
N LEU A 27 2.21 -12.96 15.09
CA LEU A 27 2.35 -13.01 13.63
C LEU A 27 2.24 -14.44 13.09
N HIS A 28 2.87 -15.40 13.76
CA HIS A 28 2.80 -16.82 13.41
C HIS A 28 1.40 -17.40 13.60
N PHE A 29 0.68 -16.99 14.65
CA PHE A 29 -0.72 -17.40 14.83
C PHE A 29 -1.59 -16.87 13.68
N PHE A 30 -1.48 -15.58 13.34
CA PHE A 30 -2.23 -14.99 12.23
C PHE A 30 -1.90 -15.62 10.87
N SER A 31 -0.67 -16.11 10.65
CA SER A 31 -0.32 -16.78 9.40
C SER A 31 -1.01 -18.14 9.20
N HIS A 32 -1.62 -18.72 10.23
CA HIS A 32 -2.36 -19.99 10.15
C HIS A 32 -3.88 -19.81 10.05
N ILE A 33 -4.38 -18.58 10.08
CA ILE A 33 -5.81 -18.30 9.97
C ILE A 33 -6.21 -18.41 8.49
N PRO A 34 -7.10 -19.36 8.11
CA PRO A 34 -7.41 -19.65 6.72
C PRO A 34 -8.34 -18.61 6.05
N GLU A 35 -9.11 -17.86 6.83
CA GLU A 35 -10.08 -16.87 6.36
C GLU A 35 -9.70 -15.45 6.81
N ALA A 36 -8.56 -14.96 6.31
CA ALA A 36 -8.19 -13.57 6.53
C ALA A 36 -9.08 -12.66 5.66
N THR A 37 -10.03 -11.96 6.28
CA THR A 37 -10.75 -10.86 5.65
C THR A 37 -9.87 -9.61 5.64
N LEU A 38 -9.99 -8.81 4.57
CA LEU A 38 -9.38 -7.49 4.51
C LEU A 38 -10.45 -6.45 4.83
N ASP A 39 -10.17 -5.62 5.83
CA ASP A 39 -11.04 -4.51 6.21
C ASP A 39 -10.57 -3.23 5.52
N PHE A 40 -11.52 -2.50 4.94
CA PHE A 40 -11.27 -1.26 4.22
C PHE A 40 -12.11 -0.13 4.83
N SER A 41 -11.54 1.07 4.91
CA SER A 41 -12.32 2.28 5.17
C SER A 41 -13.19 2.61 3.97
N CYS A 42 -14.39 3.17 4.20
CA CYS A 42 -15.28 3.63 3.14
C CYS A 42 -14.62 4.67 2.21
N THR A 43 -13.59 5.38 2.68
CA THR A 43 -12.84 6.37 1.89
C THR A 43 -11.75 5.76 1.01
N GLU A 44 -11.46 4.48 1.16
CA GLU A 44 -10.47 3.73 0.37
C GLU A 44 -11.12 2.98 -0.79
N LEU A 45 -12.44 2.76 -0.72
CA LEU A 45 -13.23 2.14 -1.76
C LEU A 45 -13.85 3.19 -2.70
N PRO A 46 -14.11 2.86 -3.97
CA PRO A 46 -14.85 3.74 -4.86
C PRO A 46 -16.31 3.92 -4.39
N CYS A 47 -16.87 5.10 -4.64
CA CYS A 47 -18.29 5.34 -4.35
C CYS A 47 -19.19 4.46 -5.22
N LEU A 48 -20.17 3.80 -4.61
CA LEU A 48 -21.20 3.02 -5.31
C LEU A 48 -22.31 3.90 -5.93
N VAL A 49 -22.37 5.16 -5.52
CA VAL A 49 -23.29 6.18 -6.04
C VAL A 49 -22.49 7.39 -6.49
N PRO A 50 -23.04 8.27 -7.35
CA PRO A 50 -22.36 9.50 -7.72
C PRO A 50 -21.92 10.29 -6.48
N PRO A 51 -20.66 10.75 -6.40
CA PRO A 51 -20.17 11.52 -5.27
C PRO A 51 -20.88 12.87 -5.17
N LEU A 52 -20.81 13.50 -3.99
CA LEU A 52 -21.34 14.86 -3.82
C LEU A 52 -20.56 15.81 -4.73
N PRO A 53 -21.26 16.67 -5.50
CA PRO A 53 -20.59 17.68 -6.29
C PRO A 53 -19.83 18.62 -5.35
N TRP A 54 -18.63 19.01 -5.78
CA TRP A 54 -17.89 20.09 -5.16
C TRP A 54 -18.64 21.40 -5.39
N LEU A 55 -18.99 22.04 -4.28
CA LEU A 55 -19.66 23.34 -4.23
C LEU A 55 -18.82 24.38 -3.49
N SER A 56 -17.87 23.92 -2.68
CA SER A 56 -16.83 24.72 -2.03
C SER A 56 -15.60 23.86 -1.77
N SER A 57 -14.50 24.46 -1.29
CA SER A 57 -13.30 23.71 -0.90
C SER A 57 -13.47 22.82 0.34
N THR A 58 -14.64 22.87 1.00
CA THR A 58 -14.98 22.07 2.18
C THR A 58 -16.22 21.19 1.98
N MET A 59 -16.89 21.30 0.83
CA MET A 59 -18.15 20.60 0.54
C MET A 59 -18.08 19.93 -0.83
N GLY A 60 -18.04 18.59 -0.82
CA GLY A 60 -17.97 17.72 -2.00
C GLY A 60 -17.26 16.39 -1.67
N GLY A 61 -17.23 15.48 -2.65
CA GLY A 61 -16.58 14.18 -2.49
C GLY A 61 -17.49 13.12 -1.87
N TYR A 62 -17.10 12.54 -0.74
CA TYR A 62 -17.88 11.48 -0.08
C TYR A 62 -19.17 12.02 0.56
N LEU A 63 -20.19 11.16 0.70
CA LEU A 63 -21.51 11.54 1.23
C LEU A 63 -21.47 11.98 2.70
N LEU A 64 -20.67 11.30 3.52
CA LEU A 64 -20.63 11.48 4.97
C LEU A 64 -19.26 11.94 5.46
N THR A 65 -18.19 11.43 4.85
CA THR A 65 -16.83 11.73 5.28
C THR A 65 -16.33 13.02 4.64
N GLN A 66 -15.94 13.98 5.47
CA GLN A 66 -15.34 15.21 4.98
C GLN A 66 -14.05 14.91 4.21
N THR A 67 -13.97 15.44 2.99
CA THR A 67 -12.82 15.27 2.11
C THR A 67 -12.16 16.60 1.88
N GLU A 68 -10.84 16.65 1.95
CA GLU A 68 -10.10 17.86 1.56
C GLU A 68 -10.12 18.02 0.04
N PHE A 69 -10.44 19.23 -0.41
CA PHE A 69 -10.45 19.55 -1.83
C PHE A 69 -9.05 19.45 -2.47
N VAL A 70 -8.02 19.87 -1.73
CA VAL A 70 -6.61 19.78 -2.15
C VAL A 70 -5.87 18.84 -1.21
N ARG A 71 -5.11 17.91 -1.79
CA ARG A 71 -4.22 17.01 -1.04
C ARG A 71 -2.93 17.75 -0.71
N SER A 72 -2.91 18.38 0.46
CA SER A 72 -1.80 19.25 0.86
C SER A 72 -0.75 18.50 1.70
N PRO A 73 0.56 18.80 1.52
CA PRO A 73 1.61 18.23 2.37
C PRO A 73 1.47 18.62 3.84
N ILE A 74 2.08 17.84 4.73
CA ILE A 74 2.16 18.16 6.16
C ILE A 74 2.81 19.55 6.33
N GLY A 75 2.09 20.49 6.96
CA GLY A 75 2.56 21.86 7.22
C GLY A 75 2.12 22.91 6.20
N ALA A 76 1.34 22.54 5.18
CA ALA A 76 0.81 23.46 4.16
C ALA A 76 -0.40 24.31 4.62
N THR A 77 -0.53 24.57 5.93
CA THR A 77 -1.69 25.24 6.54
C THR A 77 -2.01 26.60 5.91
N GLN A 78 -1.00 27.36 5.48
CA GLN A 78 -1.22 28.66 4.82
C GLN A 78 -1.85 28.51 3.43
N GLN A 79 -1.50 27.46 2.68
CA GLN A 79 -2.04 27.20 1.36
C GLN A 79 -3.51 26.76 1.49
N ASP A 80 -3.80 25.87 2.43
CA ASP A 80 -5.17 25.42 2.73
C ASP A 80 -6.06 26.58 3.16
N ALA A 81 -5.56 27.44 4.05
CA ALA A 81 -6.28 28.63 4.50
C ALA A 81 -6.60 29.55 3.32
N ARG A 82 -5.62 29.79 2.42
CA ARG A 82 -5.83 30.62 1.23
C ARG A 82 -6.92 30.04 0.32
N ILE A 83 -6.87 28.74 0.05
CA ILE A 83 -7.87 28.04 -0.78
C ILE A 83 -9.26 28.14 -0.17
N ARG A 84 -9.38 28.02 1.15
CA ARG A 84 -10.66 28.17 1.87
C ARG A 84 -11.24 29.59 1.82
N THR A 85 -10.38 30.60 1.70
CA THR A 85 -10.80 32.02 1.61
C THR A 85 -11.05 32.52 0.20
N LEU A 86 -10.76 31.73 -0.84
CA LEU A 86 -10.97 32.17 -2.21
C LEU A 86 -12.48 32.28 -2.53
N PRO A 87 -12.92 33.38 -3.18
CA PRO A 87 -14.29 33.51 -3.63
C PRO A 87 -14.66 32.42 -4.64
N THR A 88 -15.87 31.87 -4.54
CA THR A 88 -16.37 30.81 -5.42
C THR A 88 -16.33 31.22 -6.89
N GLU A 89 -16.48 32.50 -7.22
CA GLU A 89 -16.42 33.00 -8.59
C GLU A 89 -15.06 32.77 -9.25
N LYS A 90 -13.98 32.70 -8.47
CA LYS A 90 -12.62 32.47 -8.98
C LYS A 90 -12.29 30.99 -9.16
N ILE A 91 -12.94 30.10 -8.41
CA ILE A 91 -12.62 28.66 -8.37
C ILE A 91 -13.77 27.75 -8.82
N GLY A 92 -14.94 28.31 -9.13
CA GLY A 92 -16.13 27.57 -9.55
C GLY A 92 -15.88 26.68 -10.77
N GLY A 93 -15.18 27.21 -11.79
CA GLY A 93 -14.82 26.40 -12.96
C GLY A 93 -13.92 25.20 -12.64
N LEU A 94 -13.13 25.26 -11.55
CA LEU A 94 -12.35 24.11 -11.07
C LEU A 94 -13.26 23.08 -10.40
N PHE A 95 -14.24 23.52 -9.60
CA PHE A 95 -15.25 22.63 -9.02
C PHE A 95 -16.05 21.91 -10.11
N ASP A 96 -16.52 22.65 -11.12
CA ASP A 96 -17.26 22.08 -12.24
C ASP A 96 -16.42 21.05 -13.02
N SER A 97 -15.14 21.37 -13.27
CA SER A 97 -14.22 20.45 -13.94
C SER A 97 -14.05 19.14 -13.16
N ILE A 98 -13.90 19.22 -11.84
CA ILE A 98 -13.77 18.03 -10.98
C ILE A 98 -15.10 17.27 -10.91
N ASN A 99 -16.23 17.97 -10.88
CA ASN A 99 -17.56 17.33 -10.89
C ASN A 99 -17.79 16.54 -12.18
N VAL A 100 -17.38 17.08 -13.34
CA VAL A 100 -17.39 16.35 -14.61
C VAL A 100 -16.53 15.09 -14.53
N LEU A 101 -15.30 15.17 -14.04
CA LEU A 101 -14.43 14.00 -13.85
C LEU A 101 -15.05 12.96 -12.92
N ASN A 102 -15.63 13.41 -11.80
CA ASN A 102 -16.23 12.56 -10.78
C ASN A 102 -17.55 11.91 -11.22
N SER A 103 -18.25 12.49 -12.19
CA SER A 103 -19.48 11.94 -12.75
C SER A 103 -19.27 10.72 -13.66
N CYS A 104 -18.02 10.45 -14.06
CA CYS A 104 -17.70 9.31 -14.90
C CYS A 104 -17.90 8.01 -14.13
N SER A 105 -18.80 7.16 -14.62
CA SER A 105 -19.03 5.83 -14.05
C SER A 105 -18.02 4.83 -14.57
N TRP A 106 -17.45 4.03 -13.66
CA TRP A 106 -16.49 3.00 -13.97
C TRP A 106 -17.08 1.62 -13.70
N LYS A 107 -16.69 0.64 -14.53
CA LYS A 107 -16.99 -0.77 -14.32
C LYS A 107 -15.72 -1.59 -14.51
N ILE A 108 -15.54 -2.62 -13.68
CA ILE A 108 -14.46 -3.57 -13.82
C ILE A 108 -14.66 -4.43 -15.06
N ASN A 109 -13.57 -4.68 -15.79
CA ASN A 109 -13.56 -5.68 -16.85
C ASN A 109 -13.36 -7.07 -16.21
N GLY A 110 -14.47 -7.79 -16.01
CA GLY A 110 -14.46 -9.11 -15.37
C GLY A 110 -13.52 -10.12 -16.03
N GLN A 111 -13.49 -10.17 -17.37
CA GLN A 111 -12.64 -11.14 -18.09
C GLN A 111 -11.14 -10.91 -17.82
N VAL A 112 -10.73 -9.64 -17.73
CA VAL A 112 -9.34 -9.29 -17.40
C VAL A 112 -9.06 -9.55 -15.93
N LEU A 113 -10.02 -9.26 -15.04
CA LEU A 113 -9.89 -9.52 -13.62
C LEU A 113 -9.70 -11.02 -13.35
N ASP A 114 -10.53 -11.88 -13.93
CA ASP A 114 -10.45 -13.33 -13.77
C ASP A 114 -9.07 -13.86 -14.19
N LEU A 115 -8.58 -13.41 -15.34
CA LEU A 115 -7.24 -13.78 -15.83
C LEU A 115 -6.13 -13.33 -14.86
N LEU A 116 -6.19 -12.08 -14.38
CA LEU A 116 -5.20 -11.54 -13.44
C LEU A 116 -5.22 -12.29 -12.11
N MET A 117 -6.41 -12.59 -11.58
CA MET A 117 -6.57 -13.35 -10.35
C MET A 117 -6.05 -14.77 -10.50
N ASP A 118 -6.29 -15.42 -11.64
CA ASP A 118 -5.76 -16.75 -11.93
C ASP A 118 -4.25 -16.77 -12.06
N ILE A 119 -3.64 -15.75 -12.68
CA ILE A 119 -2.17 -15.61 -12.74
C ILE A 119 -1.61 -15.35 -11.32
N PHE A 120 -2.24 -14.45 -10.57
CA PHE A 120 -1.81 -14.10 -9.22
C PHE A 120 -1.87 -15.32 -8.27
N ARG A 121 -2.97 -16.07 -8.27
CA ARG A 121 -3.14 -17.31 -7.47
C ARG A 121 -2.12 -18.40 -7.82
N ARG A 122 -1.64 -18.44 -9.06
CA ARG A 122 -0.57 -19.35 -9.51
C ARG A 122 0.85 -18.89 -9.13
N GLY A 123 0.97 -17.80 -8.37
CA GLY A 123 2.23 -17.25 -7.89
C GLY A 123 2.82 -16.14 -8.75
N GLY A 124 2.03 -15.55 -9.66
CA GLY A 124 2.36 -14.35 -10.44
C GLY A 124 3.21 -14.58 -11.69
N ASP A 125 3.31 -13.55 -12.54
CA ASP A 125 4.19 -13.53 -13.73
C ASP A 125 4.74 -12.10 -13.97
N ARG A 126 6.06 -11.93 -13.76
CA ARG A 126 6.73 -10.64 -13.91
C ARG A 126 6.65 -10.08 -15.34
N ARG A 127 6.52 -10.93 -16.36
CA ARG A 127 6.43 -10.49 -17.77
C ARG A 127 5.11 -9.79 -18.07
N LEU A 128 4.07 -10.14 -17.30
CA LEU A 128 2.75 -9.54 -17.37
C LEU A 128 2.55 -8.45 -16.29
N SER A 129 3.64 -8.03 -15.64
CA SER A 129 3.63 -7.06 -14.54
C SER A 129 2.77 -7.49 -13.34
N VAL A 130 2.54 -8.79 -13.16
CA VAL A 130 1.92 -9.35 -11.95
C VAL A 130 3.04 -9.73 -10.98
N PRO A 131 3.06 -9.22 -9.74
CA PRO A 131 4.11 -9.54 -8.78
C PRO A 131 4.13 -11.03 -8.50
N VAL A 132 5.34 -11.58 -8.35
CA VAL A 132 5.54 -13.00 -8.06
C VAL A 132 5.52 -13.25 -6.56
N SER A 133 5.06 -14.44 -6.16
CA SER A 133 5.12 -14.86 -4.76
C SER A 133 6.57 -15.04 -4.33
N LEU A 134 6.83 -14.97 -3.02
CA LEU A 134 8.17 -15.24 -2.48
C LEU A 134 8.66 -16.66 -2.81
N GLU A 135 7.74 -17.62 -2.93
CA GLU A 135 8.02 -19.00 -3.31
C GLU A 135 8.45 -19.11 -4.78
N ASN A 136 7.78 -18.38 -5.67
CA ASN A 136 8.07 -18.39 -7.11
C ASN A 136 9.23 -17.45 -7.51
N ALA A 137 9.74 -16.65 -6.57
CA ALA A 137 10.78 -15.67 -6.84
C ALA A 137 12.17 -16.29 -7.11
N ASN A 138 12.36 -17.60 -6.88
CA ASN A 138 13.62 -18.34 -7.12
C ASN A 138 14.85 -17.60 -6.58
N LEU A 139 14.77 -17.09 -5.35
CA LEU A 139 15.84 -16.32 -4.75
C LEU A 139 17.03 -17.21 -4.40
N THR A 140 18.22 -16.84 -4.87
CA THR A 140 19.46 -17.55 -4.53
C THR A 140 19.76 -17.43 -3.05
N GLU A 141 19.99 -18.56 -2.38
CA GLU A 141 20.40 -18.58 -0.98
C GLU A 141 21.84 -18.07 -0.81
N PRO A 142 22.15 -17.37 0.30
CA PRO A 142 23.51 -16.96 0.61
C PRO A 142 24.40 -18.19 0.84
N LEU A 143 25.70 -18.07 0.55
CA LEU A 143 26.68 -19.13 0.75
C LEU A 143 26.61 -19.75 2.17
N PRO A 144 26.71 -21.08 2.30
CA PRO A 144 26.73 -21.76 3.59
C PRO A 144 27.94 -21.34 4.43
N ILE A 145 27.84 -21.52 5.76
CA ILE A 145 28.95 -21.26 6.67
C ILE A 145 29.91 -22.43 6.61
N GLU A 146 31.04 -22.25 5.94
CA GLU A 146 32.15 -23.20 6.03
C GLU A 146 33.15 -22.74 7.10
N LYS A 147 33.76 -23.70 7.80
CA LYS A 147 34.81 -23.38 8.78
C LYS A 147 36.05 -22.91 8.02
N GLY A 148 36.47 -21.65 8.22
CA GLY A 148 37.69 -21.09 7.62
C GLY A 148 37.49 -19.96 6.61
N LEU A 149 36.28 -19.38 6.49
CA LEU A 149 36.06 -18.23 5.61
C LEU A 149 37.00 -17.06 5.94
N SER A 150 37.56 -16.46 4.89
CA SER A 150 38.30 -15.19 4.96
C SER A 150 37.40 -14.04 5.38
N THR A 151 37.98 -12.99 5.99
CA THR A 151 37.28 -11.74 6.34
C THR A 151 36.52 -11.14 5.14
N ASP A 152 37.10 -11.23 3.94
CA ASP A 152 36.46 -10.73 2.71
C ASP A 152 35.23 -11.55 2.31
N GLU A 153 35.28 -12.86 2.52
CA GLU A 153 34.17 -13.77 2.20
C GLU A 153 33.01 -13.58 3.19
N LEU A 154 33.32 -13.34 4.47
CA LEU A 154 32.33 -12.97 5.48
C LEU A 154 31.63 -11.65 5.11
N LYS A 155 32.40 -10.63 4.69
CA LYS A 155 31.83 -9.35 4.27
C LYS A 155 30.94 -9.49 3.02
N ARG A 156 31.37 -10.23 2.00
CA ARG A 156 30.56 -10.49 0.80
C ARG A 156 29.26 -11.20 1.15
N ARG A 157 29.32 -12.15 2.08
CA ARG A 157 28.15 -12.87 2.57
C ARG A 157 27.17 -11.97 3.31
N GLU A 158 27.65 -11.08 4.18
CA GLU A 158 26.80 -10.10 4.87
C GLU A 158 26.08 -9.19 3.87
N ILE A 159 26.79 -8.70 2.85
CA ILE A 159 26.21 -7.90 1.77
C ILE A 159 25.13 -8.71 1.02
N ALA A 160 25.40 -9.96 0.68
CA ALA A 160 24.45 -10.83 -0.01
C ALA A 160 23.19 -11.10 0.84
N ILE A 161 23.32 -11.32 2.15
CA ILE A 161 22.19 -11.48 3.07
C ILE A 161 21.36 -10.19 3.14
N ALA A 162 22.02 -9.03 3.24
CA ALA A 162 21.33 -7.75 3.27
C ALA A 162 20.57 -7.48 1.96
N GLN A 163 21.17 -7.77 0.81
CA GLN A 163 20.54 -7.68 -0.51
C GLN A 163 19.35 -8.63 -0.63
N MET A 164 19.48 -9.89 -0.21
CA MET A 164 18.39 -10.85 -0.22
C MET A 164 17.22 -10.38 0.66
N ARG A 165 17.50 -9.88 1.88
CA ARG A 165 16.47 -9.33 2.77
C ARG A 165 15.73 -8.15 2.13
N LYS A 166 16.47 -7.26 1.45
CA LYS A 166 15.90 -6.14 0.69
C LYS A 166 14.96 -6.64 -0.42
N ILE A 167 15.44 -7.56 -1.26
CA ILE A 167 14.64 -8.11 -2.38
C ILE A 167 13.39 -8.83 -1.87
N LYS A 168 13.50 -9.62 -0.79
CA LYS A 168 12.34 -10.27 -0.15
C LYS A 168 11.30 -9.26 0.31
N ALA A 169 11.73 -8.15 0.93
CA ALA A 169 10.84 -7.09 1.37
C ALA A 169 10.16 -6.37 0.19
N GLU A 170 10.90 -6.12 -0.90
CA GLU A 170 10.35 -5.50 -2.13
C GLU A 170 9.29 -6.39 -2.78
N ILE A 171 9.58 -7.68 -2.96
CA ILE A 171 8.65 -8.66 -3.54
C ILE A 171 7.39 -8.75 -2.68
N PHE A 172 7.55 -8.89 -1.37
CA PHE A 172 6.42 -8.97 -0.45
C PHE A 172 5.56 -7.69 -0.48
N SER A 173 6.19 -6.52 -0.54
CA SER A 173 5.48 -5.24 -0.65
C SER A 173 4.61 -5.17 -1.91
N LEU A 174 5.19 -5.52 -3.07
CA LEU A 174 4.45 -5.55 -4.34
C LEU A 174 3.32 -6.58 -4.33
N TRP A 175 3.56 -7.75 -3.73
CA TRP A 175 2.54 -8.79 -3.58
C TRP A 175 1.35 -8.31 -2.75
N CYS A 176 1.59 -7.69 -1.59
CA CYS A 176 0.55 -7.14 -0.75
C CYS A 176 -0.22 -6.00 -1.44
N TYR A 177 0.48 -5.15 -2.19
CA TYR A 177 -0.15 -4.08 -2.96
C TYR A 177 -1.12 -4.62 -4.02
N GLU A 178 -0.71 -5.66 -4.75
CA GLU A 178 -1.58 -6.25 -5.77
C GLU A 178 -2.71 -7.06 -5.15
N LEU A 179 -2.47 -7.79 -4.05
CA LEU A 179 -3.51 -8.44 -3.28
C LEU A 179 -4.59 -7.43 -2.85
N TYR A 180 -4.18 -6.28 -2.32
CA TYR A 180 -5.10 -5.20 -1.91
C TYR A 180 -5.94 -4.72 -3.10
N ARG A 181 -5.31 -4.42 -4.24
CA ARG A 181 -6.00 -3.93 -5.46
C ARG A 181 -6.95 -4.95 -6.07
N LEU A 182 -6.51 -6.20 -6.21
CA LEU A 182 -7.34 -7.28 -6.75
C LEU A 182 -8.53 -7.60 -5.82
N SER A 183 -8.32 -7.50 -4.50
CA SER A 183 -9.40 -7.69 -3.52
C SER A 183 -10.48 -6.61 -3.65
N ILE A 184 -10.08 -5.33 -3.79
CA ILE A 184 -11.04 -4.25 -4.07
C ILE A 184 -11.75 -4.51 -5.39
N ALA A 185 -11.02 -4.80 -6.47
CA ALA A 185 -11.59 -5.03 -7.80
C ALA A 185 -12.60 -6.19 -7.80
N ASN A 186 -12.31 -7.28 -7.08
CA ASN A 186 -13.20 -8.43 -6.94
C ASN A 186 -14.43 -8.15 -6.08
N HIS A 187 -14.31 -7.27 -5.08
CA HIS A 187 -15.45 -6.88 -4.23
C HIS A 187 -16.47 -6.00 -4.99
N VAL A 188 -16.00 -5.14 -5.90
CA VAL A 188 -16.84 -4.17 -6.62
C VAL A 188 -17.31 -4.61 -8.01
N ASN A 189 -16.92 -5.82 -8.45
CA ASN A 189 -17.28 -6.37 -9.77
C ASN A 189 -18.73 -6.89 -9.82
#